data_AF-A0A2E1GQE1-F1
#
_entry.id   AF-A0A2E1GQE1-F1
#
_cell.length_a   1.000
_cell.length_b   1.000
_cell.length_c   1.000
_cell.angle_alpha   90.00
_cell.angle_beta   90.00
_cell.angle_gamma   90.00
#
_symmetry.space_group_name_H-M   'P 1'
#
loop_
_entity.id
_entity.type
_entity.pdbx_description
1 polymer ?
#
loop_
_entity_poly.entity_id
_entity_poly.type
_entity_poly.pdbx_seq_one_letter_code
_entity_poly.pdbx_strand_id
1 'polypeptide(L)'
;MIDYLLKFDSKAQALTFAEQMGFTTTEEEGNGIEITVPIAQSEDHSYTVIGEHFVDTGKTETIRDESGMEWEQPIMQGDGKHWVLFRDIKGDMDAEPAEEFIIWSSDMTERVRKRDENGQFIADDPDTPENEAWEDVPVPRPENAPDRIFL
;
A
#
# COMPACT_ATOMS: atom_id res chain seq x y z
N MET A 1 -11.31 -12.27 -0.75
CA MET A 1 -10.57 -11.23 -0.01
C MET A 1 -9.42 -10.76 -0.86
N ILE A 2 -9.32 -9.45 -1.09
CA ILE A 2 -8.25 -8.81 -1.86
C ILE A 2 -7.72 -7.64 -1.03
N ASP A 3 -6.40 -7.55 -0.90
CA ASP A 3 -5.74 -6.42 -0.27
C ASP A 3 -5.26 -5.44 -1.34
N TYR A 4 -5.59 -4.17 -1.17
CA TYR A 4 -5.16 -3.06 -2.01
C TYR A 4 -4.31 -2.10 -1.18
N LEU A 5 -3.14 -1.77 -1.72
CA LEU A 5 -2.32 -0.72 -1.17
C LEU A 5 -2.56 0.55 -1.98
N LEU A 6 -3.17 1.53 -1.32
CA LEU A 6 -3.54 2.80 -1.93
C LEU A 6 -2.56 3.89 -1.50
N LYS A 7 -2.20 4.75 -2.45
CA LYS A 7 -1.29 5.87 -2.25
C LYS A 7 -1.94 7.16 -2.74
N PHE A 8 -2.14 8.09 -1.82
CA PHE A 8 -2.70 9.40 -2.07
C PHE A 8 -1.64 10.49 -1.89
N ASP A 9 -1.83 11.63 -2.54
CA ASP A 9 -0.99 12.82 -2.38
C ASP A 9 -1.17 13.49 -1.02
N SER A 10 -2.32 13.29 -0.37
CA SER A 10 -2.59 13.86 0.95
C SER A 10 -3.69 13.12 1.70
N LYS A 11 -3.77 13.34 3.02
CA LYS A 11 -4.90 12.88 3.86
C LYS A 11 -6.25 13.39 3.35
N ALA A 12 -6.29 14.63 2.87
CA ALA A 12 -7.53 15.23 2.36
C ALA A 12 -8.04 14.50 1.11
N GLN A 13 -7.14 14.15 0.18
CA GLN A 13 -7.52 13.38 -1.02
C GLN A 13 -8.04 12.00 -0.66
N ALA A 14 -7.37 11.31 0.27
CA ALA A 14 -7.82 9.99 0.75
C ALA A 14 -9.21 10.05 1.40
N LEU A 15 -9.49 11.10 2.17
CA LEU A 15 -10.80 11.30 2.79
C LEU A 15 -11.88 11.60 1.75
N THR A 16 -11.61 12.49 0.79
CA THR A 16 -12.54 12.78 -0.32
C THR A 16 -12.87 11.53 -1.12
N PHE A 17 -11.88 10.68 -1.40
CA PHE A 17 -12.09 9.39 -2.04
C PHE A 17 -12.99 8.48 -1.18
N ALA A 18 -12.67 8.32 0.12
CA ALA A 18 -13.47 7.50 1.02
C ALA A 18 -14.93 7.99 1.12
N GLU A 19 -15.17 9.31 1.15
CA GLU A 19 -16.51 9.91 1.16
C GLU A 19 -17.29 9.57 -0.12
N GLN A 20 -16.65 9.73 -1.29
CA GLN A 20 -17.27 9.41 -2.59
C GLN A 20 -17.67 7.94 -2.70
N MET A 21 -16.88 7.06 -2.09
CA MET A 21 -17.13 5.62 -2.07
C MET A 21 -18.07 5.18 -0.95
N GLY A 22 -18.50 6.08 -0.06
CA GLY A 22 -19.35 5.75 1.08
C GLY A 22 -18.62 4.97 2.18
N PHE A 23 -17.30 5.04 2.23
CA PHE A 23 -16.45 4.40 3.24
C PHE A 23 -16.20 5.29 4.46
N THR A 24 -17.08 6.25 4.74
CA THR A 24 -16.95 7.19 5.86
C THR A 24 -18.15 7.18 6.78
N THR A 25 -17.90 7.50 8.04
CA THR A 25 -18.91 7.78 9.06
C THR A 25 -18.64 9.13 9.71
N THR A 26 -19.65 9.70 10.34
CA THR A 26 -19.49 10.87 11.20
C THR A 26 -19.26 10.41 12.63
N GLU A 27 -18.28 11.00 13.31
CA GLU A 27 -18.00 10.82 14.73
C GLU A 27 -18.04 12.17 15.44
N GLU A 28 -18.43 12.20 16.71
CA GLU A 28 -18.43 13.40 17.54
C GLU A 28 -17.12 13.45 18.35
N GLU A 29 -16.30 14.48 18.15
CA GLU A 29 -15.19 14.78 19.05
C GLU A 29 -15.71 15.29 20.40
N GLY A 30 -14.93 15.10 21.48
CA GLY A 30 -15.32 15.43 22.86
C GLY A 30 -15.65 16.90 23.18
N ASN A 31 -15.69 17.77 22.16
CA ASN A 31 -16.14 19.16 22.20
C ASN A 31 -17.47 19.39 21.45
N GLY A 32 -18.14 18.33 20.97
CA GLY A 32 -19.39 18.42 20.20
C GLY A 32 -19.20 18.76 18.73
N ILE A 33 -17.97 18.67 18.21
CA ILE A 33 -17.68 18.87 16.79
C ILE A 33 -17.83 17.53 16.06
N GLU A 34 -18.68 17.50 15.04
CA GLU A 34 -18.80 16.36 14.13
C GLU A 34 -17.62 16.36 13.15
N ILE A 35 -16.92 15.23 13.07
CA ILE A 35 -15.83 14.97 12.13
C ILE A 35 -16.17 13.77 11.23
N THR A 36 -15.76 13.85 9.97
CA THR A 36 -15.89 12.73 9.03
C THR A 36 -14.62 11.89 9.09
N VAL A 37 -14.78 10.59 9.32
CA VAL A 37 -13.67 9.63 9.40
C VAL A 37 -13.97 8.39 8.56
N PRO A 38 -12.94 7.69 8.06
CA PRO A 38 -13.12 6.41 7.37
C PRO A 38 -13.69 5.33 8.30
N ILE A 39 -14.53 4.46 7.75
CA ILE A 39 -15.02 3.26 8.43
C ILE A 39 -13.85 2.27 8.51
N ALA A 40 -13.19 2.20 9.68
CA ALA A 40 -12.00 1.38 9.85
C ALA A 40 -12.25 -0.11 9.58
N GLN A 41 -13.44 -0.60 9.89
CA GLN A 41 -13.83 -1.99 9.70
C GLN A 41 -15.35 -2.14 9.54
N SER A 42 -15.76 -2.97 8.60
CA SER A 42 -17.13 -3.44 8.38
C SER A 42 -17.13 -4.92 8.00
N GLU A 43 -18.31 -5.47 7.66
CA GLU A 43 -18.41 -6.84 7.10
C GLU A 43 -17.86 -6.94 5.68
N ASP A 44 -17.83 -5.82 4.94
CA ASP A 44 -17.46 -5.78 3.52
C ASP A 44 -16.01 -5.35 3.31
N HIS A 45 -15.48 -4.47 4.17
CA HIS A 45 -14.13 -3.94 4.02
C HIS A 45 -13.43 -3.65 5.35
N SER A 46 -12.10 -3.50 5.28
CA SER A 46 -11.31 -2.81 6.30
C SER A 46 -10.49 -1.68 5.67
N TYR A 47 -10.57 -0.50 6.28
CA TYR A 47 -9.86 0.69 5.86
C TYR A 47 -8.79 1.04 6.91
N THR A 48 -7.53 0.71 6.63
CA THR A 48 -6.42 0.95 7.55
C THR A 48 -5.57 2.12 7.08
N VAL A 49 -5.67 3.25 7.77
CA VAL A 49 -4.75 4.39 7.56
C VAL A 49 -3.36 4.00 8.05
N ILE A 50 -2.39 4.03 7.15
CA ILE A 50 -0.96 3.89 7.49
C ILE A 50 -0.37 5.28 7.79
N GLY A 51 -0.81 6.30 7.05
CA GLY A 51 -0.30 7.66 7.19
C GLY A 51 0.87 7.91 6.23
N GLU A 52 1.90 8.61 6.69
CA GLU A 52 3.08 8.90 5.89
C GLU A 52 4.10 7.76 5.99
N HIS A 53 4.74 7.42 4.87
CA HIS A 53 5.78 6.41 4.86
C HIS A 53 7.14 7.06 5.16
N PHE A 54 7.84 6.54 6.16
CA PHE A 54 9.16 7.01 6.58
C PHE A 54 10.24 5.98 6.27
N VAL A 55 11.30 6.42 5.58
CA VAL A 55 12.48 5.60 5.27
C VAL A 55 13.70 6.11 6.02
N ASP A 56 14.58 5.19 6.44
CA ASP A 56 15.87 5.56 7.01
C ASP A 56 16.75 6.19 5.93
N THR A 57 17.33 7.35 6.24
CA THR A 57 18.24 8.06 5.33
C THR A 57 19.69 7.53 5.37
N GLY A 58 19.99 6.59 6.27
CA GLY A 58 21.35 6.11 6.55
C GLY A 58 22.21 7.13 7.30
N LYS A 59 21.58 8.19 7.83
CA LYS A 59 22.25 9.23 8.63
C LYS A 59 21.71 9.22 10.04
N THR A 60 22.57 9.58 11.00
CA THR A 60 22.19 9.75 12.39
C THR A 60 22.33 11.20 12.83
N GLU A 61 21.53 11.60 13.81
CA GLU A 61 21.72 12.82 14.57
C GLU A 61 21.96 12.50 16.05
N THR A 62 22.79 13.30 16.71
CA THR A 62 23.05 13.17 18.14
C THR A 62 22.03 14.00 18.90
N ILE A 63 21.25 13.34 19.75
CA ILE A 63 20.29 13.98 20.64
C ILE A 63 20.88 13.97 22.05
N ARG A 64 20.68 15.09 22.75
CA ARG A 64 21.09 15.26 24.14
C ARG A 64 19.88 15.63 24.98
N ASP A 65 19.64 14.90 26.06
CA ASP A 65 18.59 15.24 27.01
C ASP A 65 19.02 16.31 28.02
N GLU A 66 18.07 16.75 28.86
CA GLU A 66 18.31 17.72 29.93
C GLU A 66 19.27 17.22 31.03
N SER A 67 19.46 15.89 31.13
CA SER A 67 20.42 15.25 32.05
C SER A 67 21.84 15.22 31.50
N GLY A 68 21.99 15.55 30.21
CA GLY A 68 23.25 15.57 29.49
C GLY A 68 23.63 14.22 28.86
N MET A 69 22.75 13.23 28.88
CA MET A 69 22.94 11.94 28.20
C MET A 69 22.78 12.14 26.68
N GLU A 70 23.72 11.58 25.91
CA GLU A 70 23.74 11.67 24.44
C GLU A 70 23.50 10.29 23.83
N TRP A 71 22.68 10.23 22.78
CA TRP A 71 22.50 9.05 21.93
C TRP A 71 22.34 9.43 20.47
N GLU A 72 22.63 8.47 19.59
CA GLU A 72 22.42 8.62 18.15
C GLU A 72 21.02 8.11 17.78
N GLN A 73 20.29 8.91 17.00
CA GLN A 73 19.00 8.54 16.43
C GLN A 73 19.09 8.58 14.89
N PRO A 74 18.54 7.59 14.16
CA PRO A 74 18.44 7.66 12.71
C PRO A 74 17.52 8.80 12.28
N ILE A 75 17.96 9.53 11.25
CA ILE A 75 17.16 10.54 10.59
C ILE A 75 16.23 9.82 9.61
N MET A 76 14.94 9.89 9.89
CA MET A 76 13.90 9.34 9.02
C MET A 76 13.42 10.39 8.02
N GLN A 77 13.20 10.01 6.76
CA GLN A 77 12.63 10.86 5.72
C GLN A 77 11.24 10.36 5.34
N GLY A 78 10.24 11.22 5.50
CA GLY A 78 8.89 10.97 5.02
C GLY A 78 8.78 11.18 3.51
N ASP A 79 7.88 10.42 2.86
CA ASP A 79 7.61 10.56 1.42
C ASP A 79 6.56 11.63 1.08
N GLY A 80 5.95 12.25 2.09
CA GLY A 80 4.91 13.27 1.94
C GLY A 80 3.59 12.74 1.38
N LYS A 81 3.38 11.42 1.39
CA LYS A 81 2.19 10.77 0.83
C LYS A 81 1.31 10.21 1.93
N HIS A 82 0.07 9.90 1.58
CA HIS A 82 -0.87 9.29 2.50
C HIS A 82 -1.22 7.88 2.04
N TRP A 83 -0.82 6.91 2.84
CA TRP A 83 -0.92 5.50 2.54
C TRP A 83 -2.09 4.86 3.28
N VAL A 84 -2.83 4.02 2.56
CA VAL A 84 -3.97 3.27 3.09
C VAL A 84 -3.85 1.83 2.64
N LEU A 85 -4.01 0.89 3.58
CA LEU A 85 -4.27 -0.50 3.26
C LEU A 85 -5.79 -0.70 3.27
N PHE A 86 -6.36 -0.91 2.10
CA PHE A 86 -7.77 -1.22 1.93
C PHE A 86 -7.92 -2.71 1.69
N ARG A 87 -8.72 -3.38 2.52
CA ARG A 87 -8.99 -4.81 2.39
C ARG A 87 -10.44 -4.98 2.00
N ASP A 88 -10.67 -5.52 0.81
CA ASP A 88 -11.96 -6.05 0.41
C ASP A 88 -12.11 -7.46 1.01
N ILE A 89 -13.03 -7.61 1.96
CA ILE A 89 -13.24 -8.87 2.70
C ILE A 89 -13.78 -9.95 1.77
N LYS A 90 -14.69 -9.57 0.86
CA LYS A 90 -15.37 -10.52 -0.04
C LYS A 90 -14.55 -10.78 -1.31
N GLY A 91 -13.78 -9.80 -1.77
CA GLY A 91 -13.02 -9.87 -3.03
C GLY A 91 -13.91 -9.68 -4.25
N ASP A 92 -15.02 -8.96 -4.11
CA ASP A 92 -16.01 -8.69 -5.15
C ASP A 92 -16.27 -7.19 -5.36
N MET A 93 -15.51 -6.31 -4.70
CA MET A 93 -15.57 -4.87 -4.93
C MET A 93 -14.97 -4.48 -6.27
N ASP A 94 -15.64 -3.55 -6.96
CA ASP A 94 -15.11 -2.91 -8.16
C ASP A 94 -13.94 -1.98 -7.79
N ALA A 95 -12.76 -2.29 -8.34
CA ALA A 95 -11.54 -1.54 -8.12
C ALA A 95 -11.33 -0.39 -9.12
N GLU A 96 -12.12 -0.29 -10.19
CA GLU A 96 -12.00 0.78 -11.19
C GLU A 96 -11.98 2.20 -10.57
N PRO A 97 -12.82 2.54 -9.57
CA PRO A 97 -12.79 3.86 -8.95
C PRO A 97 -11.48 4.17 -8.21
N ALA A 98 -10.69 3.15 -7.86
CA ALA A 98 -9.46 3.28 -7.11
C ALA A 98 -8.20 3.07 -7.96
N GLU A 99 -8.34 2.79 -9.27
CA GLU A 99 -7.24 2.36 -10.16
C GLU A 99 -6.03 3.31 -10.09
N GLU A 100 -6.28 4.62 -10.08
CA GLU A 100 -5.21 5.64 -10.03
C GLU A 100 -4.45 5.68 -8.68
N PHE A 101 -5.05 5.15 -7.62
CA PHE A 101 -4.46 5.12 -6.28
C PHE A 101 -3.83 3.77 -5.94
N ILE A 102 -4.20 2.69 -6.65
CA ILE A 102 -3.67 1.34 -6.42
C ILE A 102 -2.22 1.28 -6.90
N ILE A 103 -1.30 1.14 -5.95
CA ILE A 103 0.12 0.88 -6.25
C ILE A 103 0.44 -0.60 -6.20
N TRP A 104 -0.42 -1.41 -5.57
CA TRP A 104 -0.31 -2.86 -5.48
C TRP A 104 -1.64 -3.47 -5.03
N SER A 105 -1.97 -4.65 -5.55
CA SER A 105 -3.02 -5.52 -4.99
C SER A 105 -2.54 -6.96 -4.83
N SER A 106 -3.15 -7.71 -3.90
CA SER A 106 -2.75 -9.09 -3.60
C SER A 106 -3.01 -10.09 -4.72
N ASP A 107 -3.88 -9.73 -5.67
CA ASP A 107 -4.24 -10.51 -6.86
C ASP A 107 -3.59 -9.96 -8.14
N MET A 108 -2.79 -8.90 -8.03
CA MET A 108 -2.08 -8.32 -9.16
C MET A 108 -1.09 -9.35 -9.72
N THR A 109 -1.18 -9.61 -11.02
CA THR A 109 -0.24 -10.48 -11.75
C THR A 109 0.40 -9.74 -12.91
N GLU A 110 1.63 -10.12 -13.23
CA GLU A 110 2.33 -9.67 -14.43
C GLU A 110 2.64 -10.85 -15.33
N ARG A 111 2.54 -10.62 -16.64
CA ARG A 111 2.83 -11.64 -17.65
C ARG A 111 4.33 -11.66 -17.93
N VAL A 112 4.99 -12.74 -17.56
CA VAL A 112 6.45 -12.89 -17.70
C VAL A 112 6.79 -14.06 -18.60
N ARG A 113 7.95 -13.97 -19.25
CA ARG A 113 8.44 -15.05 -20.12
C ARG A 113 8.96 -16.20 -19.24
N LYS A 114 8.40 -17.38 -19.46
CA LYS A 114 8.63 -18.58 -18.67
C LYS A 114 10.09 -19.01 -18.73
N ARG A 115 10.64 -19.39 -17.58
CA ARG A 115 12.01 -19.93 -17.46
C ARG A 115 11.99 -21.34 -16.89
N ASP A 116 12.98 -22.15 -17.26
CA ASP A 116 13.22 -23.45 -16.65
C ASP A 116 13.95 -23.32 -15.30
N GLU A 117 14.20 -24.46 -14.64
CA GLU A 117 14.92 -24.53 -13.35
C GLU A 117 16.36 -23.98 -13.43
N ASN A 118 16.92 -23.83 -14.63
CA ASN A 118 18.26 -23.28 -14.88
C ASN A 118 18.22 -21.81 -15.31
N GLY A 119 17.03 -21.18 -15.34
CA GLY A 119 16.82 -19.79 -15.74
C GLY A 119 16.79 -19.55 -17.26
N GLN A 120 16.76 -20.60 -18.09
CA GLN A 120 16.66 -20.48 -19.55
C GLN A 120 15.21 -20.32 -19.99
N PHE A 121 14.98 -19.54 -21.05
CA PHE A 121 13.63 -19.34 -21.57
C PHE A 121 13.06 -20.62 -22.18
N ILE A 122 11.80 -20.90 -21.85
CA ILE A 122 11.06 -22.03 -22.40
C ILE A 122 10.40 -21.60 -23.71
N ALA A 123 10.57 -22.43 -24.74
CA ALA A 123 9.85 -22.34 -26.00
C ALA A 123 8.43 -22.92 -25.83
N ASP A 124 7.42 -22.29 -26.43
CA ASP A 124 6.03 -22.73 -26.33
C ASP A 124 5.62 -23.53 -27.57
N ASP A 125 5.17 -22.82 -28.61
CA ASP A 125 4.75 -23.41 -29.87
C ASP A 125 5.74 -23.05 -30.99
N PRO A 126 6.46 -24.03 -31.57
CA PRO A 126 7.38 -23.81 -32.68
C PRO A 126 6.68 -23.30 -33.97
N ASP A 127 5.34 -23.39 -34.04
CA ASP A 127 4.54 -22.88 -35.16
C ASP A 127 4.17 -21.39 -35.00
N THR A 128 4.45 -20.76 -33.84
CA THR A 128 4.32 -19.31 -33.64
C THR A 128 5.66 -18.60 -33.93
N PRO A 129 5.65 -17.40 -34.57
CA PRO A 129 6.88 -16.66 -34.88
C PRO A 129 7.70 -16.31 -33.63
N GLU A 130 7.02 -16.08 -32.50
CA GLU A 130 7.68 -15.76 -31.24
C GLU A 130 8.26 -17.02 -30.59
N ASN A 131 7.53 -18.15 -30.61
CA ASN A 131 7.91 -19.40 -29.93
C ASN A 131 8.37 -19.17 -28.47
N GLU A 132 7.60 -18.35 -27.73
CA GLU A 132 7.93 -17.95 -26.36
C GLU A 132 6.82 -18.39 -25.42
N ALA A 133 7.16 -19.13 -24.37
CA ALA A 133 6.23 -19.46 -23.29
C ALA A 133 6.10 -18.30 -22.32
N TRP A 134 4.85 -18.02 -21.92
CA TRP A 134 4.50 -16.96 -20.98
C TRP A 134 3.70 -17.54 -19.82
N GLU A 135 3.83 -16.92 -18.64
CA GLU A 135 3.05 -17.26 -17.46
C GLU A 135 2.68 -15.99 -16.69
N ASP A 136 1.55 -16.03 -15.98
CA ASP A 136 1.12 -14.95 -15.10
C ASP A 136 1.68 -15.23 -13.69
N VAL A 137 2.53 -14.32 -13.19
CA VAL A 137 3.14 -14.43 -11.87
C VAL A 137 2.64 -13.31 -10.95
N PRO A 138 2.50 -13.54 -9.63
CA PRO A 138 2.11 -12.49 -8.69
C PRO A 138 3.10 -11.33 -8.70
N VAL A 139 2.59 -10.09 -8.78
CA VAL A 139 3.42 -8.88 -8.64
C VAL A 139 3.82 -8.75 -7.17
N PRO A 140 5.13 -8.72 -6.85
CA PRO A 140 5.57 -8.54 -5.49
C PRO A 140 5.18 -7.16 -4.99
N ARG A 141 4.91 -7.06 -3.69
CA ARG A 141 4.67 -5.76 -3.04
C ARG A 141 5.90 -4.86 -3.24
N PRO A 142 5.72 -3.57 -3.58
CA PRO A 142 6.85 -2.67 -3.75
C PRO A 142 7.74 -2.59 -2.51
N GLU A 143 9.06 -2.64 -2.69
CA GLU A 143 10.03 -2.60 -1.58
C GLU A 143 9.98 -1.29 -0.79
N ASN A 144 9.56 -0.20 -1.44
CA ASN A 144 9.41 1.12 -0.84
C ASN A 144 8.02 1.34 -0.22
N ALA A 145 7.21 0.29 -0.07
CA ALA A 145 5.92 0.35 0.60
C ALA A 145 6.09 0.17 2.12
N PRO A 146 5.19 0.75 2.95
CA PRO A 146 5.26 0.61 4.39
C PRO A 146 5.16 -0.85 4.84
N ASP A 147 6.23 -1.41 5.38
CA ASP A 147 6.21 -2.79 5.87
C ASP A 147 5.59 -2.85 7.27
N ARG A 148 4.58 -3.71 7.47
CA ARG A 148 4.07 -3.98 8.81
C ARG A 148 4.88 -5.12 9.41
N ILE A 149 6.10 -4.81 9.83
CA ILE A 149 6.76 -5.65 10.84
C ILE A 149 6.10 -5.27 12.16
N PHE A 150 5.29 -6.18 12.72
CA PHE A 150 4.88 -6.06 14.12
C PHE A 150 6.15 -6.23 14.97
N LEU A 151 6.69 -5.12 15.46
CA LEU A 151 7.70 -5.11 16.52
C LEU A 151 7.06 -5.45 17.86
#